data_AF-A0A2Z5JHP5-F1
#
_entry.id   AF-A0A2Z5JHP5-F1
#
_cell.length_a   1.000
_cell.length_b   1.000
_cell.length_c   1.000
_cell.angle_alpha   90.00
_cell.angle_beta   90.00
_cell.angle_gamma   90.00
#
_symmetry.space_group_name_H-M   'P 1'
#
loop_
_entity.id
_entity.type
_entity.pdbx_description
1 polymer ?
#
loop_
_entity_poly.entity_id
_entity_poly.type
_entity_poly.pdbx_seq_one_letter_code
_entity_poly.pdbx_strand_id
1 'polypeptide(L)'
;MLPFVHFTELAEAHERGPAPAVEVRWRLMRKEAADAPDFPEFGLLVEAAHAEPRLRQLYPFSSHWTLGFNARTGMPCPPEVAIAPSYEGLPYRVQKFPHGGVIAEAVTVEEAIALAVAHLPAGLGPAVAGTFNPDG
;
A
#
# COMPACT_ATOMS: atom_id res chain seq x y z
N MET A 1 21.09 -5.86 -7.44
CA MET A 1 21.04 -6.10 -5.98
C MET A 1 20.20 -7.35 -5.76
N LEU A 2 20.57 -8.26 -4.86
CA LEU A 2 19.94 -9.58 -4.78
C LEU A 2 18.71 -9.56 -3.84
N PRO A 3 17.62 -10.27 -4.16
CA PRO A 3 16.33 -10.17 -3.44
C PRO A 3 16.39 -10.57 -1.96
N PHE A 4 17.37 -11.38 -1.56
CA PHE A 4 17.53 -11.82 -0.16
C PHE A 4 17.92 -10.68 0.80
N VAL A 5 18.63 -9.65 0.34
CA VAL A 5 19.05 -8.52 1.21
C VAL A 5 17.84 -7.71 1.66
N HIS A 6 16.86 -7.54 0.77
CA HIS A 6 15.62 -6.82 1.07
C HIS A 6 14.75 -7.56 2.08
N PHE A 7 14.77 -8.89 2.06
CA PHE A 7 14.03 -9.71 3.03
C PHE A 7 14.63 -9.60 4.45
N THR A 8 15.97 -9.62 4.56
CA THR A 8 16.66 -9.49 5.85
C THR A 8 16.40 -8.12 6.49
N GLU A 9 16.49 -7.04 5.73
CA GLU A 9 16.24 -5.69 6.24
C GLU A 9 14.80 -5.51 6.74
N LEU A 10 13.82 -6.06 6.03
CA LEU A 10 12.42 -6.01 6.42
C LEU A 10 12.16 -6.86 7.68
N ALA A 11 12.83 -8.00 7.82
CA ALA A 11 12.74 -8.85 9.01
C ALA A 11 13.29 -8.13 10.24
N GLU A 12 14.48 -7.54 10.15
CA GLU A 12 15.06 -6.73 11.24
C GLU A 12 14.16 -5.53 11.60
N ALA A 13 13.52 -4.91 10.61
CA ALA A 13 12.59 -3.80 10.85
C ALA A 13 11.33 -4.27 11.60
N HIS A 14 10.82 -5.45 11.30
CA HIS A 14 9.73 -6.07 12.05
C HIS A 14 10.09 -6.35 13.51
N GLU A 15 11.32 -6.81 13.78
CA GLU A 15 11.82 -7.03 15.14
C GLU A 15 11.91 -5.73 15.94
N ARG A 16 12.23 -4.60 15.28
CA ARG A 16 12.23 -3.27 15.89
C ARG A 16 10.83 -2.68 16.12
N GLY A 17 9.79 -3.30 15.55
CA GLY A 17 8.40 -2.90 15.72
C GLY A 17 7.73 -2.35 14.45
N PRO A 18 6.43 -1.99 14.53
CA PRO A 18 5.62 -1.72 13.34
C PRO A 18 6.01 -0.43 12.61
N ALA A 19 6.37 0.64 13.33
CA ALA A 19 6.75 1.91 12.68
C ALA A 19 8.03 1.77 11.82
N PRO A 20 9.14 1.18 12.32
CA PRO A 20 10.29 0.87 11.49
C PRO A 20 9.97 -0.05 10.30
N ALA A 21 9.10 -1.06 10.50
CA ALA A 21 8.68 -1.96 9.42
C ALA A 21 7.93 -1.22 8.30
N VAL A 22 7.00 -0.32 8.67
CA VAL A 22 6.27 0.52 7.72
C VAL A 22 7.22 1.44 6.94
N GLU A 23 8.16 2.10 7.63
CA GLU A 23 9.13 2.99 7.00
C GLU A 23 10.00 2.25 5.96
N VAL A 24 10.57 1.11 6.35
CA VAL A 24 11.38 0.27 5.46
C VAL A 24 10.54 -0.19 4.28
N ARG A 25 9.29 -0.65 4.51
CA ARG A 25 8.43 -1.11 3.43
C ARG A 25 8.06 -0.01 2.44
N TRP A 26 7.77 1.21 2.90
CA TRP A 26 7.56 2.37 2.03
C TRP A 26 8.79 2.69 1.18
N ARG A 27 9.98 2.68 1.78
CA ARG A 27 11.23 2.91 1.05
C ARG A 27 11.45 1.86 -0.03
N LEU A 28 11.18 0.58 0.27
CA LEU A 28 11.26 -0.51 -0.70
C LEU A 28 10.22 -0.33 -1.82
N MET A 29 8.97 0.02 -1.49
CA MET A 29 7.91 0.26 -2.46
C MET A 29 8.26 1.39 -3.44
N ARG A 30 8.77 2.51 -2.94
CA ARG A 30 9.22 3.64 -3.77
C ARG A 30 10.39 3.24 -4.68
N LYS A 31 11.32 2.42 -4.17
CA LYS A 31 12.41 1.86 -4.97
C LYS A 31 11.89 0.91 -6.06
N GLU A 32 11.01 -0.03 -5.71
CA GLU A 32 10.37 -0.94 -6.67
C GLU A 32 9.68 -0.17 -7.80
N ALA A 33 8.99 0.92 -7.46
CA ALA A 33 8.33 1.78 -8.45
C ALA A 33 9.34 2.56 -9.33
N ALA A 34 10.44 3.05 -8.76
CA ALA A 34 11.51 3.71 -9.51
C ALA A 34 12.27 2.76 -10.44
N ASP A 35 12.41 1.49 -10.04
CA ASP A 35 13.06 0.43 -10.83
C ASP A 35 12.14 -0.13 -11.95
N ALA A 36 10.88 0.33 -12.05
CA ALA A 36 9.89 -0.07 -13.05
C ALA A 36 9.42 1.12 -13.93
N PRO A 37 10.32 1.73 -14.73
CA PRO A 37 10.01 2.93 -15.51
C PRO A 37 8.98 2.72 -16.62
N ASP A 38 8.75 1.47 -17.05
CA ASP A 38 7.76 1.11 -18.07
C ASP A 38 6.31 1.26 -17.56
N PHE A 39 6.10 1.53 -16.27
CA PHE A 39 4.78 1.67 -15.65
C PHE A 39 4.68 2.94 -14.78
N PRO A 40 4.76 4.13 -15.39
CA PRO A 40 4.87 5.41 -14.68
C PRO A 40 3.66 5.74 -13.80
N GLU A 41 2.46 5.26 -14.15
CA GLU A 41 1.24 5.49 -13.37
C GLU A 41 1.29 4.83 -11.99
N PHE A 42 1.98 3.68 -11.88
CA PHE A 42 2.23 3.07 -10.58
C PHE A 42 3.24 3.87 -9.75
N GLY A 43 4.29 4.41 -10.38
CA GLY A 43 5.21 5.34 -9.72
C GLY A 43 4.51 6.58 -9.17
N LEU A 44 3.68 7.22 -9.98
CA LEU A 44 2.86 8.37 -9.56
C LEU A 44 1.94 8.01 -8.39
N LEU A 45 1.27 6.86 -8.46
CA LEU A 45 0.41 6.36 -7.40
C LEU A 45 1.16 6.14 -6.09
N VAL A 46 2.33 5.49 -6.14
CA VAL A 46 3.16 5.21 -4.96
C VAL A 46 3.63 6.51 -4.29
N GLU A 47 4.10 7.49 -5.07
CA GLU A 47 4.55 8.77 -4.52
C GLU A 47 3.39 9.59 -3.94
N ALA A 48 2.24 9.65 -4.64
CA ALA A 48 1.05 10.34 -4.15
C ALA A 48 0.51 9.70 -2.86
N ALA A 49 0.45 8.38 -2.79
CA ALA A 49 0.03 7.66 -1.59
C ALA A 49 1.02 7.84 -0.42
N HIS A 50 2.32 7.85 -0.70
CA HIS A 50 3.34 8.12 0.33
C HIS A 50 3.26 9.56 0.85
N ALA A 51 2.82 10.54 0.05
CA ALA A 51 2.65 11.92 0.49
C ALA A 51 1.44 12.11 1.44
N GLU A 52 0.44 11.24 1.36
CA GLU A 52 -0.75 11.27 2.21
C GLU A 52 -0.48 10.67 3.61
N PRO A 53 -0.54 11.46 4.70
CA PRO A 53 -0.18 10.98 6.04
C PRO A 53 -0.99 9.77 6.52
N ARG A 54 -2.28 9.68 6.20
CA ARG A 54 -3.13 8.56 6.65
C ARG A 54 -2.75 7.25 5.98
N LEU A 55 -2.34 7.28 4.71
CA LEU A 55 -1.86 6.10 3.99
C LEU A 55 -0.41 5.78 4.34
N ARG A 56 0.44 6.79 4.52
CA ARG A 56 1.85 6.62 4.87
C ARG A 56 2.07 5.88 6.20
N GLN A 57 1.11 5.95 7.11
CA GLN A 57 1.17 5.25 8.39
C GLN A 57 0.73 3.77 8.30
N LEU A 58 0.15 3.35 7.17
CA LEU A 58 -0.24 1.98 6.90
C LEU A 58 0.89 1.20 6.24
N TYR A 59 0.80 -0.13 6.29
CA TYR A 59 1.78 -1.01 5.68
C TYR A 59 1.46 -1.24 4.19
N PRO A 60 2.30 -0.76 3.24
CA PRO A 60 2.00 -0.85 1.83
C PRO A 60 2.46 -2.18 1.24
N PHE A 61 1.72 -2.67 0.24
CA PHE A 61 2.13 -3.78 -0.60
C PHE A 61 1.62 -3.60 -2.02
N SER A 62 2.19 -4.33 -2.97
CA SER A 62 1.81 -4.27 -4.38
C SER A 62 1.47 -5.66 -4.90
N SER A 63 0.49 -5.75 -5.80
CA SER A 63 0.15 -6.97 -6.53
C SER A 63 -0.41 -6.57 -7.90
N HIS A 64 0.18 -7.10 -8.99
CA HIS A 64 -0.09 -6.69 -10.38
C HIS A 64 -0.33 -5.18 -10.51
N TRP A 65 0.64 -4.39 -10.04
CA TRP A 65 0.62 -2.91 -10.06
C TRP A 65 -0.49 -2.24 -9.25
N THR A 66 -1.31 -2.99 -8.52
CA THR A 66 -2.28 -2.44 -7.57
C THR A 66 -1.60 -2.24 -6.23
N LEU A 67 -1.70 -1.03 -5.68
CA LEU A 67 -1.14 -0.65 -4.37
C LEU A 67 -2.19 -0.88 -3.28
N GLY A 68 -1.88 -1.74 -2.31
CA GLY A 68 -2.74 -2.04 -1.17
C GLY A 68 -2.18 -1.55 0.16
N PHE A 69 -3.05 -1.36 1.14
CA PHE A 69 -2.71 -0.88 2.47
C PHE A 69 -3.29 -1.78 3.54
N ASN A 70 -2.43 -2.28 4.44
CA ASN A 70 -2.84 -3.08 5.58
C ASN A 70 -2.69 -2.28 6.88
N ALA A 71 -3.64 -2.47 7.80
CA ALA A 71 -3.53 -1.98 9.19
C ALA A 71 -2.53 -2.81 10.04
N ARG A 72 -2.02 -3.92 9.49
CA ARG A 72 -1.03 -4.78 10.15
C ARG A 72 0.18 -5.02 9.28
N THR A 73 1.34 -5.13 9.89
CA THR A 73 2.59 -5.38 9.18
C THR A 73 2.83 -6.88 8.88
N GLY A 74 2.16 -7.79 9.61
CA GLY A 74 2.22 -9.23 9.39
C GLY A 74 1.13 -9.76 8.47
N MET A 75 1.46 -10.83 7.72
CA MET A 75 0.53 -11.55 6.84
C MET A 75 0.16 -12.92 7.43
N PRO A 76 -1.08 -13.40 7.26
CA PRO A 76 -2.15 -12.83 6.45
C PRO A 76 -2.91 -11.69 7.14
N CYS A 77 -3.28 -10.65 6.39
CA CYS A 77 -4.21 -9.61 6.80
C CYS A 77 -4.99 -9.16 5.57
N PRO A 78 -6.33 -9.05 5.62
CA PRO A 78 -7.06 -8.38 4.55
C PRO A 78 -6.64 -6.91 4.49
N PRO A 79 -6.51 -6.34 3.30
CA PRO A 79 -6.25 -4.91 3.16
C PRO A 79 -7.45 -4.08 3.59
N GLU A 80 -7.14 -2.88 4.09
CA GLU A 80 -8.13 -1.86 4.39
C GLU A 80 -8.65 -1.22 3.10
N VAL A 81 -7.75 -1.02 2.14
CA VAL A 81 -8.07 -0.47 0.82
C VAL A 81 -6.94 -0.81 -0.17
N ALA A 82 -7.28 -0.85 -1.45
CA ALA A 82 -6.33 -0.96 -2.55
C ALA A 82 -6.67 0.04 -3.67
N ILE A 83 -5.66 0.47 -4.42
CA ILE A 83 -5.79 1.41 -5.52
C ILE A 83 -5.07 0.82 -6.74
N ALA A 84 -5.81 0.58 -7.81
CA ALA A 84 -5.20 0.26 -9.10
C ALA A 84 -4.92 1.56 -9.86
N PRO A 85 -3.74 1.69 -10.47
CA PRO A 85 -3.38 2.85 -11.28
C PRO A 85 -4.26 2.92 -12.53
N SER A 86 -4.38 4.13 -13.08
CA SER A 86 -4.90 4.33 -14.43
C SER A 86 -4.03 3.58 -15.43
N TYR A 87 -4.64 2.92 -16.42
CA TYR A 87 -3.91 2.20 -17.47
C TYR A 87 -4.74 2.15 -18.75
N GLU A 88 -4.12 2.42 -19.91
CA GLU A 88 -4.75 2.39 -21.24
C GLU A 88 -6.08 3.17 -21.34
N GLY A 89 -6.17 4.32 -20.67
CA GLY A 89 -7.37 5.17 -20.67
C GLY A 89 -8.46 4.74 -19.67
N LEU A 90 -8.21 3.71 -18.87
CA LEU A 90 -9.06 3.35 -17.74
C LEU A 90 -8.77 4.25 -16.53
N PRO A 91 -9.80 4.63 -15.75
CA PRO A 91 -9.61 5.42 -14.53
C PRO A 91 -8.85 4.64 -13.45
N TYR A 92 -8.34 5.38 -12.47
CA TYR A 92 -7.90 4.78 -11.20
C TYR A 92 -9.08 4.08 -10.53
N ARG A 93 -8.81 2.95 -9.87
CA ARG A 93 -9.86 2.18 -9.17
C ARG A 93 -9.50 1.97 -7.72
N VAL A 94 -10.33 2.51 -6.82
CA VAL A 94 -10.29 2.23 -5.39
C VAL A 94 -11.08 0.95 -5.13
N GLN A 95 -10.49 0.01 -4.40
CA GLN A 95 -10.96 -1.37 -4.26
C GLN A 95 -10.84 -1.84 -2.81
N LYS A 96 -11.71 -2.76 -2.39
CA LYS A 96 -11.62 -3.39 -1.07
C LYS A 96 -10.38 -4.26 -0.91
N PHE A 97 -9.98 -4.94 -1.98
CA PHE A 97 -8.77 -5.76 -2.04
C PHE A 97 -8.23 -5.75 -3.47
N PRO A 98 -6.96 -6.11 -3.69
CA PRO A 98 -6.41 -6.14 -5.04
C PRO A 98 -7.26 -6.97 -6.00
N HIS A 99 -7.60 -6.38 -7.14
CA HIS A 99 -8.38 -6.99 -8.23
C HIS A 99 -9.82 -7.37 -7.86
N GLY A 100 -10.42 -6.78 -6.82
CA GLY A 100 -11.83 -7.05 -6.52
C GLY A 100 -12.49 -6.07 -5.56
N GLY A 101 -13.83 -6.03 -5.64
CA GLY A 101 -14.65 -5.15 -4.82
C GLY A 101 -14.37 -3.66 -5.07
N VAL A 102 -14.53 -3.21 -6.32
CA VAL A 102 -14.42 -1.78 -6.68
C VAL A 102 -15.38 -0.96 -5.82
N ILE A 103 -14.83 0.05 -5.17
CA ILE A 103 -15.53 1.00 -4.29
C ILE A 103 -15.87 2.25 -5.09
N ALA A 104 -14.89 2.77 -5.84
CA ALA A 104 -15.01 3.99 -6.63
C ALA A 104 -13.97 4.02 -7.76
N GLU A 105 -14.24 4.82 -8.77
CA GLU A 105 -13.30 5.14 -9.84
C GLU A 105 -12.94 6.63 -9.76
N ALA A 106 -11.73 6.97 -10.20
CA ALA A 106 -11.20 8.33 -10.17
C ALA A 106 -10.41 8.64 -11.43
N VAL A 107 -10.49 9.88 -11.90
CA VAL A 107 -9.79 10.30 -13.12
C VAL A 107 -8.36 10.75 -12.80
N THR A 108 -8.11 11.24 -11.58
CA THR A 108 -6.78 11.64 -11.13
C THR A 108 -6.29 10.81 -9.95
N VAL A 109 -4.97 10.82 -9.73
CA VAL A 109 -4.36 10.12 -8.60
C VAL A 109 -4.80 10.73 -7.28
N GLU A 110 -4.90 12.06 -7.19
CA GLU A 110 -5.31 12.78 -5.98
C GLU A 110 -6.74 12.44 -5.58
N GLU A 111 -7.65 12.34 -6.56
CA GLU A 111 -9.02 11.90 -6.33
C GLU A 111 -9.06 10.44 -5.84
N ALA A 112 -8.26 9.56 -6.43
CA ALA A 112 -8.15 8.17 -5.98
C ALA A 112 -7.62 8.07 -4.53
N ILE A 113 -6.60 8.86 -4.17
CA ILE A 113 -6.08 8.94 -2.81
C ILE A 113 -7.17 9.43 -1.85
N ALA A 114 -7.89 10.50 -2.20
CA ALA A 114 -8.95 11.06 -1.36
C ALA A 114 -10.08 10.04 -1.12
N LEU A 115 -10.50 9.32 -2.16
CA LEU A 115 -11.51 8.26 -2.06
C LEU A 115 -11.02 7.08 -1.21
N ALA A 116 -9.76 6.67 -1.35
CA ALA A 116 -9.20 5.61 -0.52
C ALA A 116 -9.15 6.02 0.95
N VAL A 117 -8.71 7.25 1.25
CA VAL A 117 -8.67 7.82 2.60
C VAL A 117 -10.08 7.96 3.21
N ALA A 118 -11.07 8.32 2.40
CA ALA A 118 -12.47 8.38 2.82
C ALA A 118 -13.07 7.00 3.10
N HIS A 119 -12.55 5.94 2.46
CA HIS A 119 -12.99 4.56 2.71
C HIS A 119 -12.42 3.97 4.00
N LEU A 120 -11.25 4.44 4.45
CA LEU A 120 -10.61 3.93 5.66
C LEU A 120 -11.53 4.06 6.89
N PRO A 121 -11.57 3.05 7.78
CA PRO A 121 -12.29 3.13 9.04
C PRO A 121 -11.99 4.42 9.82
N ALA A 122 -13.04 5.03 10.39
CA ALA A 122 -12.89 6.20 11.24
C ALA A 122 -12.02 5.86 12.46
N GLY A 123 -10.99 6.67 12.71
CA GLY A 123 -10.05 6.42 13.82
C GLY A 123 -9.03 5.32 13.56
N LEU A 124 -8.90 4.81 12.33
CA LEU A 124 -7.79 3.93 11.97
C LEU A 124 -6.47 4.64 12.24
N GLY A 125 -5.70 4.10 13.19
CA GLY A 125 -4.38 4.59 13.56
C GLY A 125 -3.26 4.00 12.70
N PRO A 126 -2.00 4.22 13.10
CA PRO A 126 -0.84 3.61 12.44
C PRO A 126 -0.91 2.08 12.44
N ALA A 127 -0.26 1.46 11.45
CA ALA A 127 -0.22 0.00 11.39
C ALA A 127 0.40 -0.60 12.66
N VAL A 128 -0.13 -1.74 13.08
CA VAL A 128 0.31 -2.49 14.26
C VAL A 128 1.01 -3.79 13.89
N ALA A 129 1.80 -4.35 14.79
CA ALA A 129 2.43 -5.65 14.58
C ALA A 129 1.40 -6.79 14.62
N GLY A 130 1.70 -7.89 13.92
CA GLY A 130 0.91 -9.12 13.96
C GLY A 130 0.13 -9.43 12.67
N THR A 131 -0.60 -10.52 12.68
CA THR A 131 -1.45 -11.00 11.58
C THR A 131 -2.94 -10.85 11.95
N PHE A 132 -3.83 -10.95 10.97
CA PHE A 132 -5.25 -11.12 11.27
C PHE A 132 -5.49 -12.54 11.80
N ASN A 133 -6.04 -12.66 13.00
CA ASN A 133 -6.50 -13.93 13.55
C ASN A 133 -8.05 -13.91 13.57
N PRO A 134 -8.74 -14.73 12.75
CA PRO A 134 -10.20 -14.70 12.68
C PRO A 134 -10.91 -15.24 13.93
N ASP A 135 -10.19 -15.90 14.85
CA ASP A 135 -10.74 -16.62 16.00
C ASP A 135 -10.52 -15.90 17.36
N GLY A 136 -10.24 -14.60 17.34
CA GLY A 136 -9.99 -13.78 18.54
C GLY A 136 -11.25 -13.18 19.17
#